data_AF-A0A316ZKI7-F1
#
_entry.id   AF-A0A316ZKI7-F1
#
_cell.length_a   1.000
_cell.length_b   1.000
_cell.length_c   1.000
_cell.angle_alpha   90.00
_cell.angle_beta   90.00
_cell.angle_gamma   90.00
#
_symmetry.space_group_name_H-M   'P 1'
#
loop_
_entity.id
_entity.type
_entity.pdbx_description
1 polymer ?
#
loop_
_entity_poly.entity_id
_entity_poly.type
_entity_poly.pdbx_seq_one_letter_code
_entity_poly.pdbx_strand_id
1 'polypeptide(L)'
;MDPINAAIEFLESQPSNARSSYTKVAAQFGVSRHTLARQHQGKCFSHATKSLNQQLLSQQQELDLVNHIRQLTEEGLPPSRRMLQNFCTSIAKKPASLRWVSRFLQRHKDELKSHHGKGKDRLRHKADSLYKYEHWFQDLARILLKYHVRPGDIYNMDEKGFHLGRGEGTYRVFSRDSWERGGRRQPIQDGSREWLTVIAAVCANRSVVPPTILYASPLGNIQERWVKDIEYKDD
;
A
#
# COMPACT_ATOMS: atom_id res chain seq x y z
N MET A 1 -45.95 -12.16 4.01
CA MET A 1 -45.36 -13.44 3.58
C MET A 1 -45.23 -13.40 2.07
N ASP A 2 -44.07 -13.74 1.50
CA ASP A 2 -43.91 -13.91 0.05
C ASP A 2 -44.87 -15.02 -0.44
N PRO A 3 -45.76 -14.76 -1.42
CA PRO A 3 -46.74 -15.73 -1.92
C PRO A 3 -46.12 -17.09 -2.30
N ILE A 4 -44.87 -17.07 -2.75
CA ILE A 4 -44.12 -18.29 -3.10
C ILE A 4 -43.75 -19.11 -1.86
N ASN A 5 -43.32 -18.47 -0.77
CA ASN A 5 -42.93 -19.18 0.45
C ASN A 5 -44.16 -19.79 1.15
N ALA A 6 -45.29 -19.08 1.15
CA ALA A 6 -46.56 -19.61 1.65
C ALA A 6 -47.05 -20.83 0.85
N ALA A 7 -46.84 -20.83 -0.48
CA ALA A 7 -47.16 -21.97 -1.34
C ALA A 7 -46.22 -23.18 -1.13
N ILE A 8 -44.96 -22.94 -0.74
CA ILE A 8 -43.99 -23.99 -0.40
C ILE A 8 -44.34 -24.63 0.95
N GLU A 9 -44.61 -23.83 1.99
CA GLU A 9 -45.06 -24.33 3.30
C GLU A 9 -46.35 -25.17 3.17
N PHE A 10 -47.28 -24.75 2.30
CA PHE A 10 -48.49 -25.53 2.02
C PHE A 10 -48.17 -26.90 1.39
N LEU A 11 -47.20 -26.98 0.47
CA LEU A 11 -46.78 -28.24 -0.14
C LEU A 11 -46.07 -29.16 0.86
N GLU A 12 -45.25 -28.61 1.75
CA GLU A 12 -44.49 -29.35 2.76
C GLU A 12 -45.37 -29.83 3.93
N SER A 13 -46.48 -29.14 4.21
CA SER A 13 -47.46 -29.53 5.25
C SER A 13 -48.37 -30.72 4.88
N GLN A 14 -48.34 -31.16 3.62
CA GLN A 14 -49.17 -32.27 3.12
C GLN A 14 -48.52 -33.62 3.47
N PRO A 15 -49.31 -34.65 3.80
CA PRO A 15 -48.78 -35.99 4.08
C PRO A 15 -48.07 -36.56 2.84
N SER A 16 -46.95 -37.25 3.03
CA SER A 16 -46.02 -37.68 1.97
C SER A 16 -46.64 -38.59 0.89
N ASN A 17 -47.84 -39.14 1.14
CA ASN A 17 -48.61 -39.97 0.22
C ASN A 17 -49.57 -39.16 -0.70
N ALA A 18 -49.84 -37.89 -0.39
CA ALA A 18 -50.69 -37.02 -1.19
C ALA A 18 -49.85 -36.28 -2.24
N ARG A 19 -49.87 -36.77 -3.49
CA ARG A 19 -49.25 -36.06 -4.63
C ARG A 19 -50.05 -34.79 -4.95
N SER A 20 -49.75 -33.71 -4.24
CA SER A 20 -50.30 -32.38 -4.51
C SER A 20 -49.85 -31.89 -5.88
N SER A 21 -50.81 -31.52 -6.73
CA SER A 21 -50.50 -30.97 -8.06
C SER A 21 -49.99 -29.54 -7.92
N TYR A 22 -48.74 -29.30 -8.35
CA TYR A 22 -48.16 -27.96 -8.42
C TYR A 22 -49.06 -26.95 -9.15
N THR A 23 -49.88 -27.40 -10.12
CA THR A 23 -50.81 -26.52 -10.84
C THR A 23 -51.91 -25.99 -9.93
N LYS A 24 -52.46 -26.84 -9.05
CA LYS A 24 -53.55 -26.45 -8.14
C LYS A 24 -53.05 -25.48 -7.07
N VAL A 25 -51.91 -25.78 -6.48
CA VAL A 25 -51.27 -24.91 -5.47
C VAL A 25 -50.84 -23.59 -6.10
N ALA A 26 -50.23 -23.61 -7.29
CA ALA A 26 -49.86 -22.39 -8.00
C ALA A 26 -51.06 -21.46 -8.26
N ALA A 27 -52.20 -22.02 -8.68
CA ALA A 27 -53.43 -21.26 -8.89
C ALA A 27 -54.02 -20.71 -7.58
N GLN A 28 -54.00 -21.48 -6.49
CA GLN A 28 -54.51 -21.08 -5.18
C GLN A 28 -53.74 -19.88 -4.59
N PHE A 29 -52.42 -19.85 -4.79
CA PHE A 29 -51.54 -18.81 -4.23
C PHE A 29 -51.18 -17.71 -5.25
N GLY A 30 -51.70 -17.77 -6.48
CA GLY A 30 -51.43 -16.76 -7.52
C GLY A 30 -49.98 -16.71 -7.99
N VAL A 31 -49.25 -17.82 -7.91
CA VAL A 31 -47.82 -17.92 -8.26
C VAL A 31 -47.61 -18.73 -9.53
N SER A 32 -46.52 -18.49 -10.27
CA SER A 32 -46.18 -19.31 -11.43
C SER A 32 -45.86 -20.75 -11.01
N ARG A 33 -46.57 -21.72 -11.61
CA ARG A 33 -46.31 -23.16 -11.44
C ARG A 33 -44.83 -23.52 -11.64
N HIS A 34 -44.19 -22.94 -12.66
CA HIS A 34 -42.79 -23.23 -12.97
C HIS A 34 -41.84 -22.74 -11.88
N THR A 35 -42.08 -21.55 -11.33
CA THR A 35 -41.27 -21.00 -10.25
C THR A 35 -41.46 -21.80 -8.96
N LEU A 36 -42.71 -22.09 -8.59
CA LEU A 36 -43.04 -22.91 -7.43
C LEU A 36 -42.38 -24.31 -7.49
N ALA A 37 -42.51 -25.00 -8.63
CA ALA A 37 -41.93 -26.32 -8.80
C ALA A 37 -40.39 -26.32 -8.76
N ARG A 38 -39.74 -25.30 -9.34
CA ARG A 38 -38.27 -25.19 -9.30
C ARG A 38 -37.78 -24.88 -7.89
N GLN A 39 -38.51 -24.08 -7.13
CA GLN A 39 -38.12 -23.66 -5.78
C GLN A 39 -38.33 -24.79 -4.76
N HIS A 40 -39.48 -25.47 -4.82
CA HIS A 40 -39.76 -26.66 -4.00
C HIS A 40 -38.81 -27.83 -4.30
N GLN A 41 -38.34 -27.99 -5.55
CA GLN A 41 -37.32 -28.98 -5.92
C GLN A 41 -35.87 -28.56 -5.57
N GLY A 42 -35.67 -27.44 -4.88
CA GLY A 42 -34.33 -26.92 -4.55
C GLY A 42 -33.48 -26.48 -5.75
N LYS A 43 -34.09 -26.30 -6.93
CA LYS A 43 -33.41 -25.86 -8.17
C LYS A 43 -33.31 -24.33 -8.30
N CYS A 44 -33.92 -23.60 -7.37
CA CYS A 44 -33.75 -22.16 -7.23
C CYS A 44 -32.81 -21.87 -6.05
N PHE A 45 -31.62 -21.40 -6.38
CA PHE A 45 -30.68 -20.86 -5.40
C PHE A 45 -30.84 -19.34 -5.35
N SER A 46 -30.65 -18.75 -4.18
CA SER A 46 -30.58 -17.29 -4.05
C SER A 46 -29.46 -16.73 -4.95
N HIS A 47 -29.57 -15.47 -5.34
CA HIS A 47 -28.51 -14.80 -6.09
C HIS A 47 -27.16 -14.84 -5.36
N ALA A 48 -27.17 -14.74 -4.02
CA ALA A 48 -25.97 -14.84 -3.20
C ALA A 48 -25.33 -16.24 -3.30
N THR A 49 -26.13 -17.31 -3.17
CA THR A 49 -25.64 -18.70 -3.24
C THR A 49 -25.13 -19.03 -4.65
N LYS A 50 -25.81 -18.55 -5.70
CA LYS A 50 -25.30 -18.64 -7.09
C LYS A 50 -23.98 -17.93 -7.27
N SER A 51 -23.84 -16.73 -6.71
CA SER A 51 -22.60 -15.96 -6.80
C SER A 51 -21.44 -16.67 -6.10
N LEU A 52 -21.68 -17.36 -4.98
CA LEU A 52 -20.68 -18.17 -4.28
C LEU A 52 -20.28 -19.38 -5.12
N ASN A 53 -21.24 -20.09 -5.68
CA ASN A 53 -20.98 -21.28 -6.51
C ASN A 53 -20.28 -20.98 -7.84
N GLN A 54 -20.34 -19.73 -8.31
CA GLN A 54 -19.63 -19.28 -9.52
C GLN A 54 -18.24 -18.72 -9.24
N GLN A 55 -17.78 -18.68 -7.97
CA GLN A 55 -16.44 -18.22 -7.66
C GLN A 55 -15.38 -19.21 -8.17
N LEU A 56 -14.20 -18.65 -8.46
CA LEU A 56 -13.07 -19.43 -8.97
C LEU A 56 -12.43 -20.30 -7.88
N LEU A 57 -12.49 -19.85 -6.63
CA LEU A 57 -12.02 -20.57 -5.45
C LEU A 57 -13.21 -20.89 -4.54
N SER A 58 -13.11 -22.00 -3.80
CA SER A 58 -14.04 -22.27 -2.71
C SER A 58 -13.80 -21.31 -1.54
N GLN A 59 -14.79 -21.18 -0.65
CA GLN A 59 -14.67 -20.34 0.53
C GLN A 59 -13.49 -20.76 1.43
N GLN A 60 -13.24 -22.06 1.57
CA GLN A 60 -12.08 -22.58 2.29
C GLN A 60 -10.75 -22.19 1.63
N GLN A 61 -10.66 -22.34 0.30
CA GLN A 61 -9.45 -21.97 -0.45
C GLN A 61 -9.16 -20.47 -0.38
N GLU A 62 -10.19 -19.62 -0.38
CA GLU A 62 -9.99 -18.19 -0.16
C GLU A 62 -9.45 -17.91 1.24
N LEU A 63 -9.97 -18.57 2.27
CA LEU A 63 -9.53 -18.40 3.66
C LEU A 63 -8.07 -18.84 3.84
N ASP A 64 -7.69 -19.97 3.25
CA ASP A 64 -6.31 -20.48 3.29
C ASP A 64 -5.35 -19.50 2.57
N LEU A 65 -5.81 -18.90 1.47
CA LEU A 65 -5.03 -17.88 0.77
C LEU A 65 -4.86 -16.61 1.61
N VAL A 66 -5.88 -16.18 2.35
CA VAL A 66 -5.76 -15.06 3.30
C VAL A 66 -4.73 -15.36 4.38
N ASN A 67 -4.78 -16.55 4.99
CA ASN A 67 -3.83 -16.97 6.01
C ASN A 67 -2.40 -17.01 5.47
N HIS A 68 -2.22 -17.51 4.25
CA HIS A 68 -0.92 -17.50 3.59
C HIS A 68 -0.40 -16.07 3.34
N ILE A 69 -1.27 -15.13 2.97
CA ILE A 69 -0.90 -13.71 2.82
C ILE A 69 -0.45 -13.11 4.16
N ARG A 70 -1.12 -13.45 5.27
CA ARG A 70 -0.71 -12.98 6.60
C ARG A 70 0.68 -13.48 6.97
N GLN A 71 0.94 -14.77 6.80
CA GLN A 71 2.26 -15.36 7.05
C GLN A 71 3.35 -14.67 6.23
N LEU A 72 3.13 -14.50 4.92
CA LEU A 72 4.08 -13.79 4.05
C LEU A 72 4.31 -12.34 4.50
N THR A 73 3.29 -11.69 5.05
CA THR A 73 3.40 -10.32 5.56
C THR A 73 4.24 -10.26 6.84
N GLU A 74 4.05 -11.21 7.75
CA GLU A 74 4.86 -11.36 8.97
C GLU A 74 6.34 -11.63 8.64
N GLU A 75 6.59 -12.40 7.58
CA GLU A 75 7.93 -12.66 7.05
C GLU A 75 8.54 -11.46 6.29
N GLY A 76 7.80 -10.35 6.14
CA GLY A 76 8.26 -9.16 5.44
C GLY A 76 8.24 -9.27 3.91
N LEU A 77 7.48 -10.23 3.37
CA LEU A 77 7.34 -10.54 1.95
C LEU A 77 5.89 -10.37 1.46
N PRO A 78 5.26 -9.20 1.66
CA PRO A 78 3.86 -9.01 1.27
C PRO A 78 3.69 -9.25 -0.25
N PRO A 79 2.77 -10.14 -0.67
CA PRO A 79 2.68 -10.57 -2.04
C PRO A 79 2.15 -9.47 -2.95
N SER A 80 2.72 -9.38 -4.16
CA SER A 80 2.19 -8.48 -5.20
C SER A 80 0.86 -9.00 -5.75
N ARG A 81 0.09 -8.10 -6.39
CA ARG A 81 -1.16 -8.49 -7.08
C ARG A 81 -0.97 -9.59 -8.12
N ARG A 82 0.22 -9.64 -8.75
CA ARG A 82 0.56 -10.67 -9.75
C ARG A 82 0.92 -12.00 -9.09
N MET A 83 1.54 -11.99 -7.91
CA MET A 83 1.72 -13.20 -7.10
C MET A 83 0.37 -13.77 -6.66
N LEU A 84 -0.55 -12.93 -6.20
CA LEU A 84 -1.91 -13.38 -5.85
C LEU A 84 -2.66 -14.01 -7.04
N GLN A 85 -2.50 -13.43 -8.24
CA GLN A 85 -3.01 -14.02 -9.48
C GLN A 85 -2.41 -15.41 -9.74
N ASN A 86 -1.11 -15.58 -9.54
CA ASN A 86 -0.41 -16.85 -9.73
C ASN A 86 -0.84 -17.90 -8.70
N PHE A 87 -0.98 -17.50 -7.42
CA PHE A 87 -1.48 -18.38 -6.35
C PHE A 87 -2.89 -18.87 -6.68
N CYS A 88 -3.79 -17.97 -7.02
CA CYS A 88 -5.15 -18.32 -7.43
C CYS A 88 -5.15 -19.24 -8.67
N THR A 89 -4.34 -18.94 -9.68
CA THR A 89 -4.23 -19.77 -10.89
C THR A 89 -3.74 -21.18 -10.57
N SER A 90 -2.78 -21.30 -9.65
CA SER A 90 -2.21 -22.58 -9.20
C SER A 90 -3.23 -23.42 -8.42
N ILE A 91 -4.03 -22.78 -7.55
CA ILE A 91 -5.06 -23.44 -6.75
C ILE A 91 -6.25 -23.84 -7.63
N ALA A 92 -6.74 -22.94 -8.47
CA ALA A 92 -7.92 -23.15 -9.32
C ALA A 92 -7.66 -24.02 -10.56
N LYS A 93 -6.37 -24.26 -10.88
CA LYS A 93 -5.92 -24.90 -12.15
C LYS A 93 -6.49 -24.25 -13.41
N LYS A 94 -6.83 -22.96 -13.31
CA LYS A 94 -7.45 -22.13 -14.35
C LYS A 94 -6.89 -20.71 -14.28
N PRO A 95 -6.75 -20.00 -15.40
CA PRO A 95 -6.17 -18.66 -15.41
C PRO A 95 -7.04 -17.67 -14.61
N ALA A 96 -6.47 -17.15 -13.52
CA ALA A 96 -7.09 -16.06 -12.77
C ALA A 96 -6.77 -14.71 -13.44
N SER A 97 -7.68 -13.75 -13.36
CA SER A 97 -7.47 -12.39 -13.87
C SER A 97 -7.06 -11.43 -12.75
N LEU A 98 -6.41 -10.31 -13.09
CA LEU A 98 -6.17 -9.22 -12.13
C LEU A 98 -7.47 -8.61 -11.59
N ARG A 99 -8.57 -8.75 -12.32
CA ARG A 99 -9.91 -8.32 -11.89
C ARG A 99 -10.46 -9.23 -10.78
N TRP A 100 -10.13 -10.52 -10.82
CA TRP A 100 -10.40 -11.43 -9.71
C TRP A 100 -9.65 -10.97 -8.45
N VAL A 101 -8.37 -10.60 -8.57
CA VAL A 101 -7.58 -10.07 -7.43
C VAL A 101 -8.21 -8.82 -6.84
N SER A 102 -8.69 -7.88 -7.65
CA SER A 102 -9.43 -6.70 -7.15
C SER A 102 -10.67 -7.11 -6.33
N ARG A 103 -11.46 -8.06 -6.84
CA ARG A 103 -12.67 -8.52 -6.16
C ARG A 103 -12.36 -9.29 -4.88
N PHE A 104 -11.31 -10.12 -4.88
CA PHE A 104 -10.82 -10.82 -3.70
C PHE A 104 -10.43 -9.84 -2.59
N LEU A 105 -9.61 -8.83 -2.92
CA LEU A 105 -9.23 -7.79 -1.94
C LEU A 105 -10.44 -6.99 -1.44
N GLN A 106 -11.45 -6.76 -2.29
CA GLN A 106 -12.67 -6.08 -1.87
C GLN A 106 -13.55 -6.93 -0.95
N ARG A 107 -13.61 -8.26 -1.19
CA ARG A 107 -14.31 -9.20 -0.30
C ARG A 107 -13.67 -9.26 1.08
N HIS A 108 -12.34 -9.27 1.12
CA HIS A 108 -11.55 -9.41 2.35
C HIS A 108 -10.98 -8.07 2.83
N LYS A 109 -11.68 -6.95 2.57
CA LYS A 109 -11.21 -5.59 2.88
C LYS A 109 -10.97 -5.34 4.39
N ASP A 110 -11.67 -6.09 5.24
CA ASP A 110 -11.60 -5.97 6.69
C ASP A 110 -10.34 -6.68 7.23
N GLU A 111 -9.75 -7.58 6.44
CA GLU A 111 -8.58 -8.38 6.79
C GLU A 111 -7.33 -8.00 5.99
N LEU A 112 -7.50 -7.56 4.74
CA LEU A 112 -6.44 -7.28 3.79
C LEU A 112 -6.53 -5.86 3.26
N LYS A 113 -5.40 -5.15 3.28
CA LYS A 113 -5.28 -3.80 2.73
C LYS A 113 -4.16 -3.75 1.70
N SER A 114 -4.49 -3.30 0.49
CA SER A 114 -3.46 -3.00 -0.52
C SER A 114 -2.90 -1.60 -0.30
N HIS A 115 -1.58 -1.48 -0.23
CA HIS A 115 -0.88 -0.20 -0.14
C HIS A 115 0.26 -0.15 -1.17
N HIS A 116 0.53 1.03 -1.72
CA HIS A 116 1.69 1.26 -2.56
C HIS A 116 2.88 1.71 -1.69
N GLY A 117 3.73 0.77 -1.28
CA GLY A 117 4.94 1.04 -0.52
C GLY A 117 6.18 1.10 -1.40
N LYS A 118 7.18 1.90 -1.01
CA LYS A 118 8.55 1.73 -1.53
C LYS A 118 9.20 0.57 -0.78
N GLY A 119 9.94 -0.29 -1.49
CA GLY A 119 10.71 -1.35 -0.85
C GLY A 119 11.70 -0.75 0.15
N LYS A 120 11.75 -1.31 1.36
CA LYS A 120 12.79 -0.99 2.33
C LYS A 120 14.00 -1.85 2.02
N ASP A 121 15.19 -1.25 2.03
CA ASP A 121 16.43 -1.99 1.84
C ASP A 121 16.57 -3.10 2.91
N ARG A 122 16.99 -4.30 2.51
CA ARG A 122 17.06 -5.47 3.39
C ARG A 122 18.03 -5.26 4.56
N LEU A 123 19.15 -4.57 4.32
CA LEU A 123 20.11 -4.24 5.37
C LEU A 123 19.51 -3.24 6.35
N ARG A 124 18.77 -2.25 5.85
CA ARG A 124 18.05 -1.29 6.71
C ARG A 124 16.97 -1.98 7.54
N HIS A 125 16.25 -2.94 6.98
CA HIS A 125 15.26 -3.71 7.74
C HIS A 125 15.92 -4.58 8.82
N LYS A 126 17.07 -5.19 8.54
CA LYS A 126 17.82 -5.99 9.53
C LYS A 126 18.49 -5.15 10.61
N ALA A 127 18.87 -3.92 10.29
CA ALA A 127 19.47 -2.98 11.23
C ALA A 127 18.43 -2.34 12.17
N ASP A 128 17.18 -2.26 11.73
CA ASP A 128 16.05 -1.74 12.50
C ASP A 128 15.70 -2.70 13.65
N SER A 129 16.13 -2.35 14.85
CA SER A 129 15.95 -3.17 16.05
C SER A 129 15.59 -2.25 17.21
N LEU A 130 14.36 -2.41 17.70
CA LEU A 130 13.84 -1.63 18.83
C LEU A 130 14.78 -1.70 20.04
N TYR A 131 15.24 -2.90 20.38
CA TYR A 131 16.19 -3.13 21.47
C TYR A 131 17.48 -2.31 21.31
N LYS A 132 18.05 -2.24 20.09
CA LYS A 132 19.26 -1.44 19.85
C LYS A 132 19.01 0.05 20.05
N TYR A 133 17.85 0.54 19.62
CA TYR A 133 17.49 1.95 19.84
C TYR A 133 17.28 2.24 21.32
N GLU A 134 16.51 1.42 22.03
CA GLU A 134 16.28 1.57 23.46
C GLU A 134 17.59 1.60 24.23
N HIS A 135 18.48 0.65 23.96
CA HIS A 135 19.78 0.59 24.61
C HIS A 135 20.64 1.83 24.30
N TRP A 136 20.70 2.25 23.04
CA TRP A 136 21.44 3.45 22.64
C TRP A 136 20.91 4.73 23.32
N PHE A 137 19.58 4.91 23.39
CA PHE A 137 18.99 6.07 24.06
C PHE A 137 19.17 6.05 25.58
N GLN A 138 19.17 4.86 26.21
CA GLN A 138 19.50 4.71 27.63
C GLN A 138 20.95 5.12 27.91
N ASP A 139 21.88 4.69 27.07
CA ASP A 139 23.29 5.03 27.19
C ASP A 139 23.53 6.53 26.94
N LEU A 140 22.87 7.09 25.92
CA LEU A 140 22.90 8.52 25.65
C LEU A 140 22.40 9.30 26.87
N ALA A 141 21.23 8.95 27.43
CA ALA A 141 20.68 9.61 28.60
C ALA A 141 21.63 9.56 29.80
N ARG A 142 22.31 8.41 30.01
CA ARG A 142 23.31 8.26 31.07
C ARG A 142 24.51 9.21 30.88
N ILE A 143 25.01 9.35 29.66
CA ILE A 143 26.12 10.24 29.32
C ILE A 143 25.71 11.71 29.49
N LEU A 144 24.53 12.08 28.97
CA LEU A 144 23.99 13.44 29.11
C LEU A 144 23.87 13.84 30.58
N LEU A 145 23.36 12.94 31.44
CA LEU A 145 23.29 13.16 32.88
C LEU A 145 24.67 13.22 33.53
N LYS A 146 25.58 12.29 33.22
CA LYS A 146 26.93 12.21 33.82
C LYS A 146 27.75 13.46 33.58
N TYR A 147 27.70 14.03 32.38
CA TYR A 147 28.49 15.21 31.99
C TYR A 147 27.69 16.52 32.02
N HIS A 148 26.44 16.47 32.50
CA HIS A 148 25.56 17.64 32.59
C HIS A 148 25.42 18.41 31.26
N VAL A 149 25.36 17.67 30.14
CA VAL A 149 25.26 18.24 28.80
C VAL A 149 23.89 18.90 28.65
N ARG A 150 23.86 20.19 28.33
CA ARG A 150 22.61 20.93 28.23
C ARG A 150 22.02 20.76 26.83
N PRO A 151 20.71 20.93 26.64
CA PRO A 151 20.10 20.91 25.31
C PRO A 151 20.72 21.92 24.33
N GLY A 152 21.27 23.04 24.83
CA GLY A 152 21.99 24.04 24.02
C GLY A 152 23.34 23.57 23.44
N ASP A 153 23.87 22.45 23.95
CA ASP A 153 25.15 21.89 23.57
C ASP A 153 24.98 20.64 22.66
N ILE A 154 23.74 20.26 22.34
CA ILE A 154 23.40 19.09 21.50
C ILE A 154 22.90 19.59 20.15
N TYR A 155 23.56 19.15 19.07
CA TYR A 155 23.21 19.54 17.71
C TYR A 155 22.97 18.30 16.86
N ASN A 156 21.87 18.30 16.11
CA ASN A 156 21.66 17.35 15.03
C ASN A 156 22.06 18.02 13.72
N MET A 157 22.96 17.39 12.97
CA MET A 157 23.47 17.87 11.69
C MET A 157 23.07 16.89 10.59
N ASP A 158 22.62 17.41 9.45
CA ASP A 158 22.32 16.59 8.27
C ASP A 158 22.77 17.29 6.98
N GLU A 159 23.06 16.47 5.97
CA GLU A 159 23.50 16.90 4.65
C GLU A 159 22.38 16.68 3.62
N LYS A 160 22.09 17.71 2.83
CA LYS A 160 21.16 17.60 1.71
C LYS A 160 21.78 18.08 0.40
N GLY A 161 21.89 17.16 -0.56
CA GLY A 161 22.21 17.48 -1.94
C GLY A 161 21.01 18.04 -2.71
N PHE A 162 21.23 19.14 -3.41
CA PHE A 162 20.32 19.79 -4.35
C PHE A 162 20.92 19.73 -5.75
N HIS A 163 20.12 19.27 -6.71
CA HIS A 163 20.49 19.30 -8.11
C HIS A 163 20.02 20.60 -8.74
N LEU A 164 20.96 21.46 -9.12
CA LEU A 164 20.65 22.62 -9.94
C LEU A 164 20.33 22.13 -11.37
N GLY A 165 19.35 22.75 -12.02
CA GLY A 165 18.96 22.43 -13.40
C GLY A 165 17.97 21.27 -13.57
N ARG A 166 17.74 20.39 -12.58
CA ARG A 166 16.70 19.34 -12.71
C ARG A 166 15.34 19.86 -12.25
N GLY A 167 14.54 20.34 -13.20
CA GLY A 167 13.14 20.65 -12.92
C GLY A 167 12.36 19.36 -12.61
N GLU A 168 11.97 19.16 -11.36
CA GLU A 168 10.91 18.19 -11.07
C GLU A 168 9.62 18.58 -11.82
N GLY A 169 8.83 17.58 -12.20
CA GLY A 169 7.57 17.75 -12.91
C GLY A 169 6.56 18.54 -12.06
N THR A 170 6.65 19.86 -12.15
CA THR A 170 5.82 20.82 -11.42
C THR A 170 4.86 21.50 -12.39
N TYR A 171 3.73 21.96 -11.87
CA TYR A 171 2.79 22.78 -12.66
C TYR A 171 3.50 24.06 -13.10
N ARG A 172 3.48 24.34 -14.40
CA ARG A 172 4.09 25.53 -14.98
C ARG A 172 3.04 26.35 -15.70
N VAL A 173 3.19 27.67 -15.58
CA VAL A 173 2.34 28.64 -16.24
C VAL A 173 2.97 28.99 -17.59
N PHE A 174 2.22 28.83 -18.66
CA PHE A 174 2.61 29.21 -20.02
C PHE A 174 1.70 30.33 -20.51
N SER A 175 2.20 31.18 -21.42
CA SER A 175 1.32 32.13 -22.11
C SER A 175 0.37 31.37 -23.05
N ARG A 176 -0.92 31.70 -22.99
CA ARG A 176 -1.97 31.05 -23.78
C ARG A 176 -1.65 31.11 -25.29
N ASP A 177 -1.31 32.30 -25.77
CA ASP A 177 -0.93 32.56 -27.16
C ASP A 177 0.23 31.68 -27.68
N SER A 178 1.27 31.46 -26.86
CA SER A 178 2.39 30.60 -27.22
C SER A 178 2.01 29.13 -27.18
N TRP A 179 1.10 28.74 -26.27
CA TRP A 179 0.65 27.37 -26.15
C TRP A 179 -0.17 26.95 -27.38
N GLU A 180 -1.13 27.79 -27.77
CA GLU A 180 -2.04 27.54 -28.89
C GLU A 180 -1.31 27.53 -30.24
N ARG A 181 -0.30 28.37 -30.42
CA ARG A 181 0.57 28.38 -31.62
C ARG A 181 1.59 27.23 -31.68
N GLY A 182 1.57 26.31 -30.70
CA GLY A 182 2.52 25.19 -30.66
C GLY A 182 3.95 25.60 -30.34
N GLY A 183 4.14 26.72 -29.63
CA GLY A 183 5.45 27.19 -29.17
C GLY A 183 6.09 26.24 -28.14
N ARG A 184 7.19 26.65 -27.50
CA ARG A 184 7.93 25.80 -26.55
C ARG A 184 7.06 25.42 -25.34
N ARG A 185 6.62 24.16 -25.29
CA ARG A 185 5.79 23.58 -24.20
C ARG A 185 6.62 22.87 -23.14
N GLN A 186 7.94 22.84 -23.32
CA GLN A 186 8.88 22.29 -22.36
C GLN A 186 9.74 23.42 -21.82
N PRO A 187 10.00 23.46 -20.50
CA PRO A 187 10.95 24.39 -19.96
C PRO A 187 12.34 24.06 -20.50
N ILE A 188 13.09 25.10 -20.84
CA ILE A 188 14.51 24.93 -21.17
C ILE A 188 15.20 24.47 -19.89
N GLN A 189 15.77 23.27 -19.95
CA GLN A 189 16.66 22.81 -18.91
C GLN A 189 18.03 23.40 -19.20
N ASP A 190 18.57 24.19 -18.27
CA ASP A 190 19.98 24.50 -18.32
C ASP A 190 20.74 23.17 -18.15
N GLY A 191 21.66 22.87 -19.06
CA GLY A 191 22.36 21.58 -19.13
C GLY A 191 23.32 21.34 -17.96
N SER A 192 23.41 22.29 -17.04
CA SER A 192 24.18 22.19 -15.80
C SER A 192 23.65 21.04 -14.94
N ARG A 193 24.59 20.20 -14.47
CA ARG A 193 24.36 19.08 -13.54
C ARG A 193 25.02 19.35 -12.19
N GLU A 194 25.25 20.61 -11.88
CA GLU A 194 25.96 21.01 -10.68
C GLU A 194 25.15 20.62 -9.45
N TRP A 195 25.85 20.00 -8.50
CA TRP A 195 25.31 19.68 -7.20
C TRP A 195 25.68 20.78 -6.23
N LEU A 196 24.68 21.20 -5.46
CA LEU A 196 24.83 22.09 -4.33
C LEU A 196 24.51 21.28 -3.09
N THR A 197 25.44 21.24 -2.14
CA THR A 197 25.23 20.53 -0.88
C THR A 197 24.93 21.55 0.20
N VAL A 198 23.86 21.34 0.96
CA VAL A 198 23.55 22.13 2.15
C VAL A 198 23.84 21.28 3.37
N ILE A 199 24.67 21.79 4.27
CA ILE A 199 24.85 21.24 5.62
C ILE A 199 24.04 22.13 6.56
N ALA A 200 23.07 21.53 7.25
CA ALA A 200 22.24 22.23 8.22
C ALA A 200 22.37 21.58 9.59
N ALA A 201 22.41 22.40 10.64
CA ALA A 201 22.43 21.93 12.01
C ALA A 201 21.35 22.64 12.84
N VAL A 202 20.64 21.87 13.67
CA VAL A 202 19.62 22.38 14.58
C VAL A 202 19.97 21.93 16.00
N CYS A 203 19.91 22.86 16.93
CA CYS A 203 20.17 22.59 18.33
C CYS A 203 18.96 21.95 19.00
N ALA A 204 19.17 21.12 20.02
CA ALA A 204 18.08 20.51 20.78
C ALA A 204 17.25 21.53 21.58
N ASN A 205 17.79 22.73 21.84
CA ASN A 205 17.03 23.86 22.39
C ASN A 205 16.20 24.64 21.34
N ARG A 206 16.18 24.17 20.09
CA ARG A 206 15.51 24.77 18.92
C ARG A 206 16.16 26.04 18.35
N SER A 207 17.37 26.40 18.80
CA SER A 207 18.17 27.39 18.08
C SER A 207 18.63 26.82 16.74
N VAL A 208 18.81 27.72 15.77
CA VAL A 208 19.19 27.37 14.39
C VAL A 208 20.60 27.86 14.14
N VAL A 209 21.45 26.97 13.64
CA VAL A 209 22.74 27.34 13.08
C VAL A 209 22.51 27.69 11.61
N PRO A 210 22.98 28.86 11.11
CA PRO A 210 22.87 29.18 9.69
C PRO A 210 23.44 28.04 8.83
N PRO A 211 22.71 27.58 7.81
CA PRO A 211 23.15 26.47 6.99
C PRO A 211 24.37 26.87 6.15
N THR A 212 25.30 25.94 5.99
CA THR A 212 26.47 26.10 5.12
C THR A 212 26.16 25.53 3.76
N ILE A 213 26.38 26.34 2.71
CA ILE A 213 26.21 25.93 1.33
C ILE A 213 27.58 25.60 0.75
N LEU A 214 27.72 24.37 0.25
CA LEU A 214 28.90 23.88 -0.43
C LEU A 214 28.63 23.79 -1.93
N TYR A 215 29.50 24.44 -2.69
CA TYR A 215 29.50 24.39 -4.14
C TYR A 215 30.57 23.41 -4.61
N ALA A 216 30.28 22.71 -5.71
CA ALA A 216 31.29 21.89 -6.38
C ALA A 216 32.45 22.78 -6.86
N SER A 217 33.69 22.41 -6.51
CA SER A 217 34.88 23.10 -6.99
C SER A 217 35.14 22.75 -8.46
N PRO A 218 35.29 23.72 -9.37
CA PRO A 218 35.57 23.45 -10.79
C PRO A 218 36.91 22.74 -11.04
N LEU A 219 37.84 22.87 -10.09
CA LEU A 219 39.23 22.41 -10.24
C LEU A 219 39.51 21.08 -9.53
N GLY A 220 38.52 20.47 -8.84
CA GLY A 220 38.73 19.26 -8.03
C GLY A 220 39.61 19.46 -6.79
N ASN A 221 40.11 20.68 -6.57
CA ASN A 221 40.99 21.02 -5.46
C ASN A 221 40.18 21.58 -4.28
N ILE A 222 40.56 21.20 -3.05
CA ILE A 222 40.06 21.78 -1.81
C ILE A 222 40.37 23.28 -1.80
N GLN A 223 39.43 24.10 -1.36
CA GLN A 223 39.63 25.54 -1.22
C GLN A 223 40.73 25.81 -0.19
N GLU A 224 41.94 26.17 -0.65
CA GLU A 224 43.14 26.33 0.18
C GLU A 224 42.94 27.26 1.39
N ARG A 225 41.99 28.21 1.31
CA ARG A 225 41.63 29.09 2.44
C ARG A 225 41.12 28.34 3.67
N TRP A 226 40.55 27.14 3.53
CA TRP A 226 40.02 26.36 4.65
C TRP A 226 41.12 25.71 5.50
N VAL A 227 42.34 25.60 4.95
CA VAL A 227 43.48 24.93 5.59
C VAL A 227 44.54 25.93 6.07
N LYS A 228 44.38 27.23 5.74
CA LYS A 228 45.35 28.28 6.07
C LYS A 228 45.57 28.49 7.56
N ASP A 229 44.55 28.22 8.37
CA ASP A 229 44.59 28.40 9.83
C ASP A 229 45.02 27.11 10.56
N ILE A 230 45.28 26.02 9.82
CA ILE A 230 45.77 24.77 10.38
C ILE A 230 47.30 24.84 10.42
N GLU A 231 47.84 25.41 11.50
CA GLU A 231 49.27 25.30 11.81
C GLU A 231 49.56 23.86 12.25
N TYR A 232 50.30 23.12 11.43
CA TYR A 232 50.95 21.90 11.87
C TYR A 232 52.07 22.29 12.84
N LYS A 233 51.91 21.94 14.12
CA LYS A 233 53.06 21.81 15.00
C LYS A 233 53.72 20.49 14.66
N ASP A 234 54.87 20.56 14.00
CA ASP A 234 55.77 19.42 13.90
C ASP A 234 56.31 19.14 15.31
N ASP A 235 55.97 17.98 15.85
CA ASP A 235 56.62 17.38 17.03
C ASP A 235 57.95 16.70 16.60
#